data_AF-A0A529HNZ0-F1
#
_entry.id   AF-A0A529HNZ0-F1
#
_cell.length_a   1.000
_cell.length_b   1.000
_cell.length_c   1.000
_cell.angle_alpha   90.00
_cell.angle_beta   90.00
_cell.angle_gamma   90.00
#
_symmetry.space_group_name_H-M   'P 1'
#
loop_
_entity.id
_entity.type
_entity.pdbx_description
1 polymer ?
#
loop_
_entity_poly.entity_id
_entity_poly.type
_entity_poly.pdbx_seq_one_letter_code
_entity_poly.pdbx_strand_id
1 'polypeptide(L)' 'MRILLSTYGSRGDVEPVVALGERLQALGAEVRVSVPGDEEFAALCA' A
#
# COMPACT_ATOMS: atom_id res chain seq x y z
N MET A 1 -4.17 12.13 10.24
CA MET A 1 -3.59 10.95 10.94
C MET A 1 -2.47 10.40 10.06
N ARG A 2 -1.35 9.96 10.64
CA ARG A 2 -0.19 9.45 9.87
C ARG A 2 -0.09 7.93 10.03
N ILE A 3 -0.05 7.20 8.92
CA ILE A 3 -0.13 5.73 8.90
C ILE A 3 0.97 5.17 7.99
N LEU A 4 1.68 4.16 8.45
CA LEU A 4 2.55 3.32 7.64
C LEU A 4 1.92 1.93 7.54
N LEU A 5 1.66 1.48 6.32
CA LEU A 5 1.27 0.10 6.02
C LEU A 5 2.50 -0.62 5.46
N SER A 6 2.89 -1.73 6.07
CA SER A 6 4.01 -2.55 5.61
C SER A 6 3.51 -3.93 5.29
N THR A 7 3.78 -4.41 4.08
CA THR A 7 3.40 -5.75 3.64
C THR A 7 4.57 -6.41 2.91
N TYR A 8 4.62 -7.72 2.98
CA TYR A 8 5.60 -8.54 2.27
C TYR A 8 4.98 -9.90 1.99
N GLY A 9 5.11 -10.39 0.76
CA GLY A 9 4.49 -11.65 0.35
C GLY A 9 4.14 -11.64 -1.12
N SER A 10 3.14 -12.44 -1.46
CA SER A 10 2.60 -12.55 -2.82
C SER A 10 1.69 -11.37 -3.15
N ARG A 11 1.23 -11.31 -4.40
CA ARG A 11 0.22 -10.34 -4.84
C ARG A 11 -1.03 -10.32 -3.96
N GLY A 12 -1.49 -11.49 -3.50
CA GLY A 12 -2.66 -11.59 -2.62
C GLY A 12 -2.45 -10.94 -1.24
N ASP A 13 -1.19 -10.80 -0.81
CA ASP A 13 -0.82 -10.13 0.43
C ASP A 13 -0.60 -8.61 0.24
N VAL A 14 -0.21 -8.20 -0.97
CA VAL A 14 0.17 -6.81 -1.29
C VAL A 14 -1.02 -5.98 -1.76
N GLU A 15 -1.77 -6.44 -2.77
CA GLU A 15 -2.86 -5.68 -3.39
C GLU A 15 -3.92 -5.19 -2.38
N PRO A 16 -4.39 -6.01 -1.41
CA PRO A 16 -5.37 -5.55 -0.44
C PRO A 16 -4.85 -4.43 0.47
N VAL A 17 -3.55 -4.46 0.80
CA VAL A 17 -2.92 -3.46 1.68
C VAL A 17 -2.75 -2.13 0.94
N VAL A 18 -2.38 -2.17 -0.34
CA VAL A 18 -2.33 -0.99 -1.21
C VAL A 18 -3.73 -0.37 -1.34
N ALA A 19 -4.74 -1.18 -1.66
CA ALA A 19 -6.12 -0.73 -1.80
C ALA A 19 -6.66 -0.11 -0.49
N LEU A 20 -6.32 -0.69 0.67
CA LEU A 20 -6.65 -0.10 1.97
C LEU A 20 -5.97 1.27 2.14
N GLY A 21 -4.70 1.39 1.76
CA GLY A 21 -3.95 2.63 1.78
C GLY A 21 -4.63 3.74 0.99
N GLU A 22 -5.04 3.46 -0.25
CA GLU A 22 -5.77 4.42 -1.10
C GLU A 22 -7.08 4.89 -0.44
N ARG A 23 -7.86 3.96 0.13
CA ARG A 23 -9.13 4.31 0.78
C ARG A 23 -8.93 5.18 2.03
N LEU A 24 -7.89 4.91 2.81
CA LEU A 24 -7.53 5.73 3.96
C LEU A 24 -7.04 7.13 3.55
N GLN A 25 -6.28 7.23 2.45
CA GLN A 25 -5.91 8.53 1.88
C GLN A 25 -7.13 9.33 1.43
N ALA A 26 -8.12 8.68 0.78
CA ALA A 26 -9.37 9.32 0.39
C ALA A 26 -10.19 9.84 1.58
N LEU A 27 -9.97 9.31 2.79
CA LEU A 27 -10.58 9.78 4.04
C LEU A 27 -9.74 10.87 4.75
N GLY A 28 -8.65 11.33 4.14
CA GLY A 28 -7.80 12.41 4.66
C GLY A 28 -6.66 11.94 5.58
N ALA A 29 -6.32 10.66 5.60
CA ALA A 29 -5.13 10.17 6.27
C ALA A 29 -3.88 10.36 5.40
N GLU A 30 -2.75 10.66 6.04
CA GLU A 30 -1.43 10.66 5.39
C GLU A 30 -0.87 9.23 5.49
N VAL A 31 -0.99 8.47 4.41
CA VAL A 31 -0.62 7.04 4.38
C VAL A 31 0.57 6.80 3.48
N ARG A 32 1.54 6.03 3.96
CA ARG A 32 2.61 5.43 3.14
C ARG A 32 2.47 3.92 3.15
N VAL A 33 2.70 3.30 1.99
CA VAL A 33 2.72 1.84 1.84
C VAL A 33 4.14 1.40 1.49
N SER A 34 4.66 0.43 2.24
CA SER A 34 5.92 -0.27 1.97
C SER A 34 5.59 -1.66 1.46
N VAL A 35 5.93 -1.92 0.21
CA VAL A 35 5.70 -3.19 -0.50
C VAL A 35 7.05 -3.83 -0.88
N PRO A 36 7.11 -5.10 -1.29
CA PRO A 36 8.32 -5.68 -1.87
C PRO A 36 8.80 -4.87 -3.09
N GLY A 37 10.11 -4.85 -3.34
CA GLY A 37 10.74 -3.98 -4.33
C GLY A 37 10.55 -4.40 -5.79
N ASP A 38 9.75 -5.43 -6.06
CA ASP A 38 9.43 -5.90 -7.40
C ASP A 38 8.66 -4.83 -8.20
N GLU A 39 8.98 -4.68 -9.49
CA GLU A 39 8.38 -3.64 -10.36
C GLU A 39 6.84 -3.72 -10.41
N GLU A 40 6.30 -4.93 -10.37
CA GLU A 40 4.85 -5.18 -10.31
C GLU A 40 4.19 -4.47 -9.13
N PHE A 41 4.79 -4.51 -7.94
CA PHE A 41 4.21 -3.91 -6.74
C PHE A 41 4.49 -2.41 -6.65
N ALA A 42 5.62 -1.96 -7.20
CA ALA A 42 5.89 -0.52 -7.34
C ALA A 42 4.82 0.17 -8.19
N ALA A 43 4.37 -0.47 -9.28
CA ALA A 43 3.30 0.04 -10.13
C ALA A 43 1.94 0.16 -9.42
N LEU A 44 1.68 -0.62 -8.37
CA LEU A 44 0.45 -0.51 -7.57
C LEU A 44 0.46 0.73 -6.65
N CYS A 45 1.63 1.28 -6.32
CA CYS A 45 1.79 2.41 -5.42
C CYS A 45 2.05 3.75 -6.14
N ALA A 46 2.01 3.76 -7.47
CA ALA A 46 2.22 4.93 -8.33
C ALA A 46 0.94 5.75 -8.49
#